data_AF-A0A818MSM1-F1
#
_entry.id   AF-A0A818MSM1-F1
#
_cell.length_a   1.000
_cell.length_b   1.000
_cell.length_c   1.000
_cell.angle_alpha   90.00
_cell.angle_beta   90.00
_cell.angle_gamma   90.00
#
_symmetry.space_group_name_H-M   'P 1'
#
loop_
_entity.id
_entity.type
_entity.pdbx_description
1 polymer ?
#
loop_
_entity_poly.entity_id
_entity_poly.type
_entity_poly.pdbx_seq_one_letter_code
_entity_poly.pdbx_strand_id
1 'polypeptide(L)'
;MMVIAAQNDVDIKIVDDVNYQPTDEDQARGTNIIVYSKGEKDDQGNFSVGHFQLMTGDGTLVDIQSEKNNCGYSVIQKILKDRSIDKSIDDLRNDRAQRIEDNPKEFSKIFEVEQWVSSRCPQVANSILIVGGAEKEKKKSPEEIIQIVQEGLIGFYGELCDETRGRRGIAENNHIPPESSYKGTPYKNIKTRDMPAIAMFIKDHKQTSSWGNKKNGAYRNEIQDLMRDGNMAEAVYREMKDLSTINATGKNYQHHVSSFIDMLASTHVEKAPFNSARTQTLLTPNEASTLKKRLELT
;
A
#
# COMPACT_ATOMS: atom_id res chain seq x y z
N MET A 1 -5.49 16.62 15.66
CA MET A 1 -5.48 18.07 15.87
C MET A 1 -6.38 18.49 17.02
N MET A 2 -7.69 18.22 16.97
CA MET A 2 -8.63 18.62 18.04
C MET A 2 -8.21 18.20 19.45
N VAL A 3 -7.73 16.96 19.61
CA VAL A 3 -7.21 16.46 20.90
C VAL A 3 -6.10 17.35 21.46
N ILE A 4 -5.13 17.69 20.60
CA ILE A 4 -3.97 18.50 20.98
C ILE A 4 -4.42 19.93 21.27
N ALA A 5 -5.32 20.49 20.46
CA ALA A 5 -5.88 21.82 20.70
C ALA A 5 -6.58 21.90 22.06
N ALA A 6 -7.46 20.94 22.37
CA ALA A 6 -8.16 20.86 23.65
C ALA A 6 -7.19 20.72 24.84
N GLN A 7 -6.14 19.90 24.71
CA GLN A 7 -5.13 19.74 25.77
C GLN A 7 -4.34 21.02 26.07
N ASN A 8 -4.23 21.92 25.11
CA ASN A 8 -3.46 23.16 25.25
C ASN A 8 -4.40 24.39 25.32
N ASP A 9 -5.69 24.18 25.61
CA ASP A 9 -6.71 25.22 25.72
C ASP A 9 -6.71 26.17 24.50
N VAL A 10 -6.64 25.58 23.31
CA VAL A 10 -6.68 26.28 22.02
C VAL A 10 -8.07 26.09 21.44
N ASP A 11 -8.80 27.19 21.22
CA ASP A 11 -10.04 27.16 20.46
C ASP A 11 -9.72 27.04 18.96
N ILE A 12 -10.16 25.95 18.35
CA ILE A 12 -9.98 25.70 16.91
C ILE A 12 -11.31 25.37 16.26
N LYS A 13 -11.45 25.75 15.00
CA LYS A 13 -12.55 25.35 14.12
C LYS A 13 -11.97 24.86 12.82
N ILE A 14 -12.40 23.68 12.38
CA ILE A 14 -11.94 23.07 11.13
C ILE A 14 -13.09 23.18 10.13
N VAL A 15 -12.80 23.73 8.95
CA VAL A 15 -13.76 23.88 7.85
C VAL A 15 -13.19 23.24 6.58
N ASP A 16 -14.06 22.71 5.70
CA ASP A 16 -13.68 22.16 4.40
C ASP A 16 -14.05 23.08 3.22
N ASP A 17 -14.31 24.35 3.50
CA ASP A 17 -14.61 25.41 2.53
C ASP A 17 -13.47 26.42 2.48
N VAL A 18 -12.78 26.48 1.33
CA VAL A 18 -11.68 27.43 1.08
C VAL A 18 -12.14 28.88 1.00
N ASN A 19 -13.44 29.12 0.80
CA ASN A 19 -14.03 30.45 0.75
C ASN A 19 -14.67 30.86 2.09
N TYR A 20 -14.52 30.04 3.13
CA TYR A 20 -15.04 30.34 4.45
C TYR A 20 -14.60 31.73 4.91
N GLN A 21 -15.54 32.51 5.46
CA GLN A 21 -15.25 33.81 6.04
C GLN A 21 -15.42 33.72 7.56
N PRO A 22 -14.40 34.07 8.36
CA PRO A 22 -14.52 34.10 9.82
C PRO A 22 -15.72 34.93 10.25
N THR A 23 -16.58 34.38 11.11
CA THR A 23 -17.74 35.10 11.63
C THR A 23 -17.33 36.05 12.75
N ASP A 24 -18.20 37.00 13.10
CA ASP A 24 -18.00 37.86 14.27
C ASP A 24 -17.82 37.03 15.55
N GLU A 25 -18.48 35.87 15.65
CA GLU A 25 -18.31 34.94 16.78
C GLU A 25 -16.91 34.31 16.79
N ASP A 26 -16.43 33.82 15.64
CA ASP A 26 -15.09 33.25 15.52
C ASP A 26 -14.03 34.28 15.94
N GLN A 27 -14.19 35.53 15.48
CA GLN A 27 -13.29 36.63 15.82
C GLN A 27 -13.37 37.01 17.31
N ALA A 28 -14.58 37.12 17.87
CA ALA A 28 -14.79 37.48 19.27
C ALA A 28 -14.19 36.45 20.23
N ARG A 29 -14.19 35.17 19.85
CA ARG A 29 -13.60 34.07 20.63
C ARG A 29 -12.10 33.91 20.40
N GLY A 30 -11.53 34.56 19.40
CA GLY A 30 -10.15 34.31 18.98
C GLY A 30 -9.96 32.89 18.45
N THR A 31 -10.99 32.32 17.84
CA THR A 31 -10.97 30.94 17.32
C THR A 31 -9.98 30.84 16.17
N ASN A 32 -9.08 29.84 16.22
CA ASN A 32 -8.15 29.56 15.13
C ASN A 32 -8.88 28.75 14.05
N ILE A 33 -9.08 29.34 12.87
CA ILE A 33 -9.75 28.68 11.76
C ILE A 33 -8.73 27.90 10.95
N ILE A 34 -8.94 26.59 10.84
CA ILE A 34 -8.11 25.67 10.06
C ILE A 34 -8.93 25.20 8.86
N VAL A 35 -8.43 25.45 7.66
CA VAL A 35 -9.10 25.06 6.41
C VAL A 35 -8.47 23.78 5.88
N TYR A 36 -9.31 22.80 5.56
CA TYR A 36 -8.91 21.61 4.83
C TYR A 36 -9.28 21.74 3.36
N SER A 37 -8.25 21.84 2.52
CA SER A 37 -8.39 21.84 1.07
C SER A 37 -8.34 20.39 0.60
N LYS A 38 -9.46 19.86 0.07
CA LYS A 38 -9.46 18.56 -0.62
C LYS A 38 -8.50 18.66 -1.80
N GLY A 39 -7.65 17.65 -1.99
CA GLY A 39 -6.73 17.63 -3.12
C GLY A 39 -7.49 17.67 -4.44
N GLU A 40 -6.85 18.15 -5.50
CA GLU A 40 -7.43 18.13 -6.85
C GLU A 40 -7.51 16.70 -7.40
N LYS A 41 -8.52 16.41 -8.24
CA LYS A 41 -8.56 15.15 -8.97
C LYS A 41 -7.53 15.15 -10.10
N ASP A 42 -6.78 14.08 -10.22
CA ASP A 42 -5.96 13.80 -11.40
C ASP A 42 -6.83 13.39 -12.61
N ASP A 43 -6.18 13.23 -13.76
CA ASP A 43 -6.83 12.80 -15.02
C ASP A 43 -7.48 11.41 -14.92
N GLN A 44 -7.16 10.61 -13.89
CA GLN A 44 -7.76 9.31 -13.61
C GLN A 44 -8.89 9.39 -12.57
N GLY A 45 -9.22 10.59 -12.10
CA GLY A 45 -10.27 10.83 -11.12
C GLY A 45 -9.87 10.59 -9.67
N ASN A 46 -8.58 10.33 -9.39
CA ASN A 46 -8.08 10.15 -8.03
C ASN A 46 -7.80 11.52 -7.41
N PHE A 47 -8.25 11.72 -6.17
CA PHE A 47 -7.91 12.93 -5.42
C PHE A 47 -6.45 12.91 -4.98
N SER A 48 -5.74 14.02 -5.15
CA SER A 48 -4.46 14.23 -4.51
C SER A 48 -4.63 14.35 -2.98
N VAL A 49 -3.52 14.23 -2.25
CA VAL A 49 -3.55 14.31 -0.79
C VAL A 49 -4.04 15.70 -0.37
N GLY A 50 -5.14 15.76 0.39
CA GLY A 50 -5.65 17.03 0.90
C GLY A 50 -4.70 17.69 1.90
N HIS A 51 -4.86 19.00 2.07
CA HIS A 51 -3.90 19.85 2.78
C HIS A 51 -4.58 20.72 3.83
N PHE A 52 -3.89 20.99 4.95
CA PHE A 52 -4.37 21.87 6.01
C PHE A 52 -3.66 23.21 5.96
N GLN A 53 -4.44 24.29 6.00
CA GLN A 53 -3.96 25.67 6.01
C GLN A 53 -4.56 26.41 7.21
N LEU A 54 -3.86 27.44 7.70
CA LEU A 54 -4.37 28.31 8.75
C LEU A 54 -5.03 29.53 8.11
N MET A 55 -6.24 29.88 8.50
CA MET A 55 -6.91 31.11 8.05
C MET A 55 -6.69 32.22 9.08
N THR A 56 -6.24 33.38 8.61
CA THR A 56 -6.08 34.59 9.42
C THR A 56 -7.42 35.30 9.61
N GLY A 57 -7.49 36.25 10.55
CA GLY A 57 -8.72 36.95 10.88
C GLY A 57 -9.33 37.78 9.74
N ASP A 58 -8.53 38.13 8.72
CA ASP A 58 -8.96 38.79 7.49
C ASP A 58 -9.42 37.80 6.38
N GLY A 59 -9.47 36.51 6.69
CA GLY A 59 -9.87 35.45 5.74
C GLY A 59 -8.74 34.94 4.84
N THR A 60 -7.50 35.44 4.98
CA THR A 60 -6.38 34.97 4.16
C THR A 60 -5.93 33.56 4.57
N LEU A 61 -5.72 32.68 3.58
CA LEU A 61 -5.15 31.34 3.81
C LEU A 61 -3.62 31.42 3.88
N VAL A 62 -3.07 30.93 4.99
CA VAL A 62 -1.63 30.81 5.21
C VAL A 62 -1.25 29.34 5.11
N ASP A 63 -0.42 29.05 4.12
CA ASP A 63 0.18 27.73 3.98
C ASP A 63 1.34 27.56 4.97
N ILE A 64 1.25 26.52 5.81
CA ILE A 64 2.31 26.18 6.76
C ILE A 64 3.15 25.07 6.16
N GLN A 65 4.38 25.43 5.78
CA GLN A 65 5.37 24.48 5.26
C GLN A 65 5.50 23.28 6.20
N SER A 66 5.31 22.10 5.63
CA SER A 66 5.34 20.85 6.37
C SER A 66 6.02 19.77 5.55
N GLU A 67 6.76 18.90 6.21
CA GLU A 67 7.27 17.70 5.56
C GLU A 67 6.15 16.67 5.43
N LYS A 68 5.86 16.23 4.20
CA LYS A 68 4.99 15.06 3.93
C LYS A 68 3.60 15.21 4.60
N ASN A 69 3.03 14.10 5.08
CA ASN A 69 1.70 13.98 5.69
C ASN A 69 1.60 14.62 7.10
N ASN A 70 2.23 15.77 7.32
CA ASN A 70 2.28 16.48 8.61
C ASN A 70 1.57 17.84 8.61
N CYS A 71 0.96 18.25 7.51
CA CYS A 71 0.33 19.57 7.38
C CYS A 71 -0.56 19.95 8.56
N GLY A 72 -1.43 19.04 9.03
CA GLY A 72 -2.26 19.30 10.21
C GLY A 72 -1.47 19.48 11.52
N TYR A 73 -0.39 18.73 11.71
CA TYR A 73 0.50 18.90 12.86
C TYR A 73 1.28 20.21 12.79
N SER A 74 1.73 20.60 11.60
CA SER A 74 2.45 21.86 11.40
C SER A 74 1.55 23.06 11.65
N VAL A 75 0.27 23.01 11.26
CA VAL A 75 -0.71 24.07 11.60
C VAL A 75 -0.87 24.19 13.12
N ILE A 76 -1.09 23.08 13.83
CA ILE A 76 -1.21 23.10 15.29
C ILE A 76 0.09 23.58 15.95
N GLN A 77 1.25 23.12 15.46
CA GLN A 77 2.55 23.57 15.94
C GLN A 77 2.70 25.10 15.81
N LYS A 78 2.29 25.68 14.67
CA LYS A 78 2.31 27.13 14.47
C LYS A 78 1.43 27.85 15.49
N ILE A 79 0.19 27.38 15.69
CA ILE A 79 -0.74 27.98 16.67
C ILE A 79 -0.16 27.92 18.09
N LEU A 80 0.43 26.78 18.49
CA LEU A 80 1.05 26.62 19.80
C LEU A 80 2.28 27.52 19.95
N LYS A 81 3.11 27.62 18.92
CA LYS A 81 4.29 28.49 18.91
C LYS A 81 3.93 29.97 19.06
N ASP A 82 2.83 30.42 18.45
CA ASP A 82 2.31 31.78 18.61
C ASP A 82 1.85 32.08 20.04
N ARG A 83 1.56 31.03 20.83
CA ARG A 83 1.26 31.09 22.26
C ARG A 83 2.47 30.81 23.14
N SER A 84 3.69 30.86 22.60
CA SER A 84 4.93 30.54 23.30
C SER A 84 5.02 29.10 23.84
N ILE A 85 4.29 28.15 23.23
CA ILE A 85 4.37 26.72 23.51
C ILE A 85 5.17 26.07 22.37
N ASP A 86 6.45 25.80 22.63
CA ASP A 86 7.33 25.17 21.64
C ASP A 86 7.26 23.64 21.78
N LYS A 87 6.68 22.99 20.77
CA LYS A 87 6.58 21.53 20.67
C LYS A 87 6.98 21.09 19.28
N SER A 88 7.81 20.06 19.18
CA SER A 88 8.12 19.43 17.90
C SER A 88 6.91 18.64 17.38
N ILE A 89 6.86 18.34 16.08
CA ILE A 89 5.81 17.47 15.50
C ILE A 89 5.78 16.10 16.20
N ASP A 90 6.94 15.57 16.60
CA ASP A 90 7.00 14.30 17.30
C ASP A 90 6.47 14.38 18.73
N ASP A 91 6.67 15.50 19.44
CA ASP A 91 6.03 15.75 20.74
C ASP A 91 4.51 15.76 20.59
N LEU A 92 3.99 16.47 19.57
CA LEU A 92 2.55 16.53 19.30
C LEU A 92 1.96 15.16 18.94
N ARG A 93 2.73 14.28 18.30
CA ARG A 93 2.32 12.90 18.01
C ARG A 93 2.30 12.05 19.27
N ASN A 94 3.32 12.17 20.12
CA ASN A 94 3.42 11.44 21.38
C ASN A 94 2.32 11.87 22.34
N ASP A 95 2.06 13.17 22.47
CA ASP A 95 0.96 13.71 23.28
C ASP A 95 -0.40 13.16 22.85
N ARG A 96 -0.64 13.10 21.52
CA ARG A 96 -1.85 12.51 20.96
C ARG A 96 -1.93 11.01 21.29
N ALA A 97 -0.84 10.27 21.10
CA ALA A 97 -0.80 8.83 21.34
C ALA A 97 -1.09 8.52 22.82
N GLN A 98 -0.39 9.19 23.74
CA GLN A 98 -0.61 9.05 25.18
C GLN A 98 -2.06 9.35 25.56
N ARG A 99 -2.66 10.40 24.99
CA ARG A 99 -4.06 10.74 25.29
C ARG A 99 -5.06 9.69 24.83
N ILE A 100 -4.81 9.07 23.68
CA ILE A 100 -5.62 7.94 23.18
C ILE A 100 -5.48 6.75 24.13
N GLU A 101 -4.26 6.44 24.57
CA GLU A 101 -3.98 5.36 25.52
C GLU A 101 -4.62 5.61 26.90
N ASP A 102 -4.65 6.86 27.36
CA ASP A 102 -5.24 7.24 28.64
C ASP A 102 -6.79 7.25 28.60
N ASN A 103 -7.39 7.45 27.42
CA ASN A 103 -8.85 7.62 27.27
C ASN A 103 -9.48 6.70 26.20
N PRO A 104 -9.18 5.40 26.21
CA PRO A 104 -9.49 4.50 25.09
C PRO A 104 -10.99 4.40 24.80
N LYS A 105 -11.85 4.53 25.84
CA LYS A 105 -13.31 4.48 25.71
C LYS A 105 -13.92 5.72 25.04
N GLU A 106 -13.30 6.88 25.17
CA GLU A 106 -13.78 8.09 24.51
C GLU A 106 -13.42 8.06 23.04
N PHE A 107 -12.19 7.65 22.73
CA PHE A 107 -11.73 7.49 21.36
C PHE A 107 -12.40 6.33 20.63
N SER A 108 -12.72 5.22 21.30
CA SER A 108 -13.44 4.10 20.67
C SER A 108 -14.78 4.54 20.10
N LYS A 109 -15.52 5.41 20.79
CA LYS A 109 -16.79 5.97 20.28
C LYS A 109 -16.59 6.82 19.03
N ILE A 110 -15.53 7.62 18.99
CA ILE A 110 -15.20 8.45 17.82
C ILE A 110 -14.88 7.54 16.62
N PHE A 111 -14.09 6.48 16.82
CA PHE A 111 -13.79 5.50 15.78
C PHE A 111 -15.04 4.72 15.33
N GLU A 112 -15.93 4.34 16.25
CA GLU A 112 -17.20 3.69 15.91
C GLU A 112 -18.11 4.59 15.08
N VAL A 113 -18.19 5.88 15.41
CA VAL A 113 -18.94 6.87 14.64
C VAL A 113 -18.31 7.06 13.25
N GLU A 114 -16.99 7.17 13.16
CA GLU A 114 -16.27 7.26 11.89
C GLU A 114 -16.54 6.02 11.01
N GLN A 115 -16.41 4.81 11.55
CA GLN A 115 -16.72 3.57 10.84
C GLN A 115 -18.19 3.49 10.41
N TRP A 116 -19.11 3.91 11.26
CA TRP A 116 -20.53 3.93 10.95
C TRP A 116 -20.83 4.90 9.81
N VAL A 117 -20.29 6.12 9.86
CA VAL A 117 -20.45 7.14 8.82
C VAL A 117 -19.83 6.67 7.50
N SER A 118 -18.61 6.14 7.52
CA SER A 118 -17.92 5.60 6.34
C SER A 118 -18.69 4.45 5.68
N SER A 119 -19.30 3.56 6.47
CA SER A 119 -20.04 2.41 5.95
C SER A 119 -21.47 2.74 5.46
N ARG A 120 -22.14 3.72 6.08
CA ARG A 120 -23.57 4.03 5.81
C ARG A 120 -23.77 5.28 4.96
N CYS A 121 -22.82 6.21 5.01
CA CYS A 121 -22.91 7.52 4.39
C CYS A 121 -21.58 7.86 3.69
N PRO A 122 -21.10 7.05 2.73
CA PRO A 122 -19.76 7.21 2.14
C PRO A 122 -19.56 8.58 1.48
N GLN A 123 -20.62 9.16 0.88
CA GLN A 123 -20.58 10.52 0.35
C GLN A 123 -20.37 11.61 1.41
N VAL A 124 -20.81 11.34 2.65
CA VAL A 124 -20.68 12.25 3.81
C VAL A 124 -19.38 11.98 4.57
N ALA A 125 -18.90 10.74 4.59
CA ALA A 125 -17.59 10.38 5.15
C ALA A 125 -16.45 11.15 4.48
N ASN A 126 -16.53 11.35 3.16
CA ASN A 126 -15.61 12.20 2.39
C ASN A 126 -15.72 13.71 2.71
N SER A 127 -16.71 14.13 3.50
CA SER A 127 -16.86 15.50 4.03
C SER A 127 -16.63 15.62 5.53
N ILE A 128 -16.67 14.49 6.26
CA ILE A 128 -16.51 14.48 7.71
C ILE A 128 -15.02 14.27 8.04
N LEU A 129 -14.36 15.40 8.32
CA LEU A 129 -12.99 15.49 8.82
C LEU A 129 -12.87 14.98 10.27
N ILE A 130 -12.96 13.66 10.49
CA ILE A 130 -12.68 13.11 11.83
C ILE A 130 -11.18 12.91 12.05
N VAL A 131 -10.39 12.59 11.01
CA VAL A 131 -8.94 12.43 11.17
C VAL A 131 -8.16 13.02 9.99
N GLY A 132 -7.69 14.25 10.18
CA GLY A 132 -6.69 14.93 9.33
C GLY A 132 -5.29 14.32 9.42
N GLY A 133 -5.19 13.02 9.20
CA GLY A 133 -3.94 12.31 9.03
C GLY A 133 -4.29 11.07 8.25
N ALA A 134 -3.84 11.02 6.99
CA ALA A 134 -4.03 9.90 6.07
C ALA A 134 -4.21 8.60 6.85
N GLU A 135 -5.34 7.91 6.65
CA GLU A 135 -5.50 6.53 7.08
C GLU A 135 -4.21 5.82 6.69
N LYS A 136 -3.34 5.56 7.67
CA LYS A 136 -2.30 4.58 7.47
C LYS A 136 -3.11 3.31 7.38
N GLU A 137 -3.27 2.80 6.15
CA GLU A 137 -3.80 1.46 5.88
C GLU A 137 -3.43 0.57 7.06
N LYS A 138 -4.46 0.03 7.73
CA LYS A 138 -4.28 -0.78 8.92
C LYS A 138 -3.30 -1.88 8.57
N LYS A 139 -2.07 -1.77 9.08
CA LYS A 139 -1.04 -2.77 8.80
C LYS A 139 -1.52 -4.09 9.36
N LYS A 140 -1.64 -5.10 8.49
CA LYS A 140 -1.99 -6.46 8.89
C LYS A 140 -1.06 -6.96 9.99
N SER A 141 -1.62 -7.71 10.94
CA SER A 141 -0.87 -8.37 12.00
C SER A 141 0.07 -9.44 11.41
N PRO A 142 1.11 -9.85 12.13
CA PRO A 142 1.92 -11.00 11.74
C PRO A 142 1.09 -12.25 11.44
N GLU A 143 0.05 -12.51 12.23
CA GLU A 143 -0.85 -13.65 12.09
C GLU A 143 -1.68 -13.56 10.81
N GLU A 144 -2.22 -12.39 10.49
CA GLU A 144 -2.94 -12.14 9.23
C GLU A 144 -2.03 -12.39 8.01
N ILE A 145 -0.77 -11.95 8.05
CA ILE A 145 0.20 -12.20 6.97
C ILE A 145 0.56 -13.68 6.85
N ILE A 146 0.77 -14.36 7.98
CA ILE A 146 1.04 -15.80 7.99
C ILE A 146 -0.13 -16.56 7.35
N GLN A 147 -1.36 -16.18 7.69
CA GLN A 147 -2.56 -16.79 7.12
C GLN A 147 -2.64 -16.53 5.61
N ILE A 148 -2.46 -15.29 5.16
CA ILE A 148 -2.47 -14.91 3.74
C ILE A 148 -1.43 -15.70 2.92
N VAL A 149 -0.20 -15.84 3.44
CA VAL A 149 0.83 -16.63 2.77
C VAL A 149 0.45 -18.11 2.74
N GLN A 150 -0.16 -18.64 3.80
CA GLN A 150 -0.62 -20.04 3.83
C GLN A 150 -1.76 -20.30 2.85
N GLU A 151 -2.68 -19.34 2.70
CA GLU A 151 -3.79 -19.38 1.75
C GLU A 151 -3.34 -19.28 0.29
N GLY A 152 -2.09 -18.87 0.04
CA GLY A 152 -1.51 -18.87 -1.29
C GLY A 152 -1.75 -17.61 -2.07
N LEU A 153 -1.47 -16.48 -1.43
CA LEU A 153 -1.58 -15.19 -2.10
C LEU A 153 -0.62 -15.11 -3.29
N ILE A 154 -1.23 -15.04 -4.47
CA ILE A 154 -0.60 -14.87 -5.78
C ILE A 154 -1.17 -13.60 -6.42
N GLY A 155 -0.42 -12.97 -7.31
CA GLY A 155 -0.89 -11.77 -7.99
C GLY A 155 0.21 -11.02 -8.70
N PHE A 156 -0.04 -9.76 -9.01
CA PHE A 156 1.00 -8.86 -9.45
C PHE A 156 1.79 -8.30 -8.26
N TYR A 157 3.08 -8.07 -8.46
CA TYR A 157 3.98 -7.66 -7.39
C TYR A 157 3.50 -6.41 -6.63
N GLY A 158 2.91 -5.43 -7.31
CA GLY A 158 2.34 -4.23 -6.68
C GLY A 158 1.25 -4.54 -5.68
N GLU A 159 0.24 -5.29 -6.13
CA GLU A 159 -0.88 -5.71 -5.30
C GLU A 159 -0.38 -6.48 -4.09
N LEU A 160 0.53 -7.44 -4.30
CA LEU A 160 1.15 -8.19 -3.22
C LEU A 160 1.96 -7.30 -2.27
N CYS A 161 2.65 -6.27 -2.78
CA CYS A 161 3.41 -5.34 -1.97
C CYS A 161 2.52 -4.49 -1.06
N ASP A 162 1.34 -4.11 -1.55
CA ASP A 162 0.33 -3.41 -0.76
C ASP A 162 -0.24 -4.34 0.31
N GLU A 163 -0.55 -5.59 -0.05
CA GLU A 163 -1.10 -6.60 0.86
C GLU A 163 -0.13 -7.07 1.96
N THR A 164 1.18 -7.06 1.68
CA THR A 164 2.24 -7.53 2.58
C THR A 164 3.05 -6.37 3.21
N ARG A 165 2.62 -5.13 3.00
CA ARG A 165 3.38 -3.92 3.32
C ARG A 165 3.80 -3.85 4.79
N GLY A 166 5.08 -3.53 5.02
CA GLY A 166 5.59 -3.18 6.35
C GLY A 166 5.93 -4.35 7.27
N ARG A 167 6.00 -5.59 6.76
CA ARG A 167 6.35 -6.80 7.53
C ARG A 167 7.60 -7.52 7.00
N ARG A 168 8.66 -6.73 6.77
CA ARG A 168 10.00 -7.25 6.41
C ARG A 168 10.44 -8.29 7.46
N GLY A 169 10.75 -9.50 7.02
CA GLY A 169 11.25 -10.59 7.87
C GLY A 169 10.26 -11.73 8.14
N ILE A 170 9.00 -11.62 7.72
CA ILE A 170 8.02 -12.72 7.77
C ILE A 170 7.79 -13.29 6.36
N ALA A 171 7.31 -12.44 5.46
CA ALA A 171 6.97 -12.78 4.08
C ALA A 171 7.74 -11.90 3.10
N GLU A 172 7.94 -12.43 1.90
CA GLU A 172 8.48 -11.72 0.74
C GLU A 172 7.70 -12.12 -0.51
N ASN A 173 7.61 -11.18 -1.46
CA ASN A 173 6.99 -11.44 -2.76
C ASN A 173 8.09 -11.87 -3.72
N ASN A 174 8.04 -13.11 -4.16
CA ASN A 174 8.99 -13.64 -5.13
C ASN A 174 8.42 -13.47 -6.54
N HIS A 175 9.15 -12.75 -7.40
CA HIS A 175 8.79 -12.60 -8.80
C HIS A 175 9.01 -13.93 -9.53
N ILE A 176 8.03 -14.37 -10.31
CA ILE A 176 8.17 -15.57 -11.13
C ILE A 176 7.74 -15.31 -12.58
N PRO A 177 8.66 -15.27 -13.56
CA PRO A 177 10.12 -15.38 -13.41
C PRO A 177 10.77 -14.25 -12.58
N PRO A 178 12.04 -14.38 -12.16
CA PRO A 178 12.73 -13.36 -11.36
C PRO A 178 12.87 -12.05 -12.14
N GLU A 179 12.69 -10.89 -11.49
CA GLU A 179 12.74 -9.57 -12.15
C GLU A 179 13.95 -9.37 -13.07
N SER A 180 15.15 -9.80 -12.63
CA SER A 180 16.38 -9.65 -13.41
C SER A 180 16.35 -10.39 -14.76
N SER A 181 15.53 -11.44 -14.89
CA SER A 181 15.40 -12.24 -16.12
C SER A 181 14.58 -11.55 -17.21
N TYR A 182 13.80 -10.51 -16.89
CA TYR A 182 13.08 -9.72 -17.89
C TYR A 182 14.00 -8.82 -18.72
N LYS A 183 15.17 -8.46 -18.20
CA LYS A 183 16.10 -7.57 -18.88
C LYS A 183 16.54 -8.18 -20.22
N GLY A 184 16.43 -7.43 -21.31
CA GLY A 184 16.92 -7.88 -22.63
C GLY A 184 16.06 -8.99 -23.28
N THR A 185 14.85 -9.24 -22.79
CA THR A 185 13.88 -10.16 -23.41
C THR A 185 12.72 -9.36 -24.02
N PRO A 186 11.83 -10.00 -24.80
CA PRO A 186 10.60 -9.37 -25.28
C PRO A 186 9.69 -8.83 -24.16
N TYR A 187 9.86 -9.33 -22.93
CA TYR A 187 9.05 -8.99 -21.76
C TYR A 187 9.58 -7.79 -20.97
N LYS A 188 10.72 -7.19 -21.38
CA LYS A 188 11.42 -6.11 -20.65
C LYS A 188 10.59 -4.86 -20.34
N ASN A 189 9.46 -4.67 -21.03
CA ASN A 189 8.60 -3.50 -20.90
C ASN A 189 7.47 -3.68 -19.87
N ILE A 190 7.32 -4.87 -19.29
CA ILE A 190 6.43 -5.11 -18.15
C ILE A 190 7.05 -4.38 -16.96
N LYS A 191 6.30 -3.47 -16.33
CA LYS A 191 6.77 -2.74 -15.14
C LYS A 191 6.91 -3.73 -13.99
N THR A 192 7.89 -3.54 -13.11
CA THR A 192 8.10 -4.40 -11.93
C THR A 192 6.81 -4.62 -11.14
N ARG A 193 6.00 -3.58 -10.96
CA ARG A 193 4.72 -3.65 -10.25
C ARG A 193 3.70 -4.61 -10.90
N ASP A 194 3.79 -4.79 -12.21
CA ASP A 194 2.88 -5.62 -13.01
C ASP A 194 3.53 -6.98 -13.35
N MET A 195 4.69 -7.29 -12.76
CA MET A 195 5.30 -8.62 -12.88
C MET A 195 4.58 -9.60 -11.93
N PRO A 196 4.26 -10.81 -12.39
CA PRO A 196 3.62 -11.82 -11.56
C PRO A 196 4.55 -12.28 -10.43
N ALA A 197 3.96 -12.50 -9.25
CA ALA A 197 4.68 -12.88 -8.05
C ALA A 197 3.84 -13.79 -7.14
N ILE A 198 4.53 -14.46 -6.22
CA ILE A 198 3.95 -15.29 -5.16
C ILE A 198 4.41 -14.75 -3.82
N ALA A 199 3.48 -14.51 -2.89
CA ALA A 199 3.84 -14.20 -1.52
C ALA A 199 4.26 -15.49 -0.80
N MET A 200 5.44 -15.50 -0.22
CA MET A 200 5.98 -16.68 0.45
C MET A 200 6.77 -16.32 1.70
N PHE A 201 7.00 -17.29 2.59
CA PHE A 201 7.82 -17.05 3.79
C PHE A 201 9.26 -16.75 3.39
N ILE A 202 9.90 -15.78 4.05
CA ILE A 202 11.30 -15.41 3.77
C ILE A 202 12.26 -16.61 3.90
N LYS A 203 11.96 -17.54 4.82
CA LYS A 203 12.75 -18.77 5.02
C LYS A 203 12.67 -19.70 3.81
N ASP A 204 11.50 -19.79 3.19
CA ASP A 204 11.27 -20.61 2.00
C ASP A 204 11.83 -19.92 0.76
N HIS A 205 11.63 -18.60 0.61
CA HIS A 205 12.20 -17.82 -0.49
C HIS A 205 13.72 -17.99 -0.56
N LYS A 206 14.41 -17.99 0.58
CA LYS A 206 15.86 -18.22 0.69
C LYS A 206 16.35 -19.57 0.17
N GLN A 207 15.46 -20.54 0.02
CA GLN A 207 15.78 -21.86 -0.54
C GLN A 207 15.55 -21.94 -2.05
N THR A 208 14.86 -20.97 -2.64
CA THR A 208 14.69 -20.93 -4.09
C THR A 208 16.04 -20.75 -4.79
N SER A 209 16.18 -21.41 -5.93
CA SER A 209 17.29 -21.26 -6.86
C SER A 209 17.36 -19.83 -7.42
N SER A 210 16.27 -19.06 -7.41
CA SER A 210 16.28 -17.65 -7.85
C SER A 210 16.72 -16.65 -6.77
N TRP A 211 16.89 -17.07 -5.51
CA TRP A 211 17.22 -16.16 -4.40
C TRP A 211 18.67 -15.66 -4.38
N GLY A 212 18.83 -14.34 -4.25
CA GLY A 212 20.09 -13.68 -3.96
C GLY A 212 20.99 -13.42 -5.17
N ASN A 213 21.84 -12.39 -5.07
CA ASN A 213 22.58 -11.87 -6.24
C ASN A 213 23.86 -12.62 -6.63
N LYS A 214 24.48 -13.41 -5.74
CA LYS A 214 25.84 -13.92 -5.95
C LYS A 214 25.96 -15.44 -6.17
N LYS A 215 24.99 -16.25 -5.75
CA LYS A 215 25.12 -17.73 -5.81
C LYS A 215 24.48 -18.37 -7.04
N ASN A 216 23.42 -17.78 -7.60
CA ASN A 216 22.61 -18.44 -8.64
C ASN A 216 22.48 -17.61 -9.93
N GLY A 217 23.56 -16.95 -10.35
CA GLY A 217 23.58 -16.20 -11.61
C GLY A 217 23.29 -17.09 -12.83
N ALA A 218 23.83 -18.32 -12.85
CA ALA A 218 23.61 -19.28 -13.93
C ALA A 218 22.13 -19.63 -14.10
N TYR A 219 21.44 -19.95 -13.00
CA TYR A 219 20.02 -20.29 -13.03
C TYR A 219 19.17 -19.13 -13.59
N ARG A 220 19.40 -17.89 -13.13
CA ARG A 220 18.68 -16.71 -13.66
C ARG A 220 19.00 -16.41 -15.12
N ASN A 221 20.22 -16.70 -15.58
CA ASN A 221 20.59 -16.57 -16.99
C ASN A 221 19.87 -17.62 -17.85
N GLU A 222 19.75 -18.87 -17.39
CA GLU A 222 18.97 -19.89 -18.09
C GLU A 222 17.50 -19.47 -18.24
N ILE A 223 16.90 -18.93 -17.18
CA ILE A 223 15.54 -18.39 -17.21
C ILE A 223 15.43 -17.21 -18.20
N GLN A 224 16.41 -16.30 -18.16
CA GLN A 224 16.46 -15.16 -19.07
C GLN A 224 16.60 -15.59 -20.54
N ASP A 225 17.42 -16.61 -20.83
CA ASP A 225 17.62 -17.14 -22.19
C ASP A 225 16.33 -17.78 -22.71
N LEU A 226 15.63 -18.57 -21.88
CA LEU A 226 14.30 -19.10 -22.22
C LEU A 226 13.31 -17.99 -22.56
N MET A 227 13.26 -16.94 -21.74
CA MET A 227 12.38 -15.79 -21.98
C MET A 227 12.79 -15.00 -23.24
N ARG A 228 14.09 -14.88 -23.52
CA ARG A 228 14.62 -14.22 -24.72
C ARG A 228 14.18 -14.94 -25.99
N ASP A 229 14.15 -16.27 -25.95
CA ASP A 229 13.71 -17.14 -27.03
C ASP A 229 12.17 -17.28 -27.12
N GLY A 230 11.43 -16.54 -26.28
CA GLY A 230 9.97 -16.55 -26.24
C GLY A 230 9.36 -17.75 -25.50
N ASN A 231 10.17 -18.59 -24.87
CA ASN A 231 9.74 -19.78 -24.15
C ASN A 231 9.37 -19.47 -22.68
N MET A 232 8.35 -18.63 -22.50
CA MET A 232 7.85 -18.24 -21.17
C MET A 232 7.36 -19.45 -20.36
N ALA A 233 6.70 -20.41 -21.00
CA ALA A 233 6.19 -21.61 -20.34
C ALA A 233 7.31 -22.41 -19.66
N GLU A 234 8.45 -22.62 -20.33
CA GLU A 234 9.58 -23.34 -19.74
C GLU A 234 10.30 -22.53 -18.65
N ALA A 235 10.37 -21.20 -18.80
CA ALA A 235 10.88 -20.32 -17.74
C ALA A 235 10.04 -20.45 -16.45
N VAL A 236 8.71 -20.41 -16.58
CA VAL A 236 7.78 -20.62 -15.46
C VAL A 236 7.88 -22.04 -14.90
N TYR A 237 7.98 -23.07 -15.76
CA TYR A 237 8.13 -24.47 -15.33
C TYR A 237 9.29 -24.63 -14.34
N ARG A 238 10.45 -24.07 -14.66
CA ARG A 238 11.66 -24.21 -13.85
C ARG A 238 11.49 -23.59 -12.47
N GLU A 239 10.97 -22.38 -12.40
CA GLU A 239 10.67 -21.71 -11.13
C GLU A 239 9.61 -22.47 -10.32
N MET A 240 8.54 -22.96 -10.96
CA MET A 240 7.50 -23.74 -10.28
C MET A 240 8.03 -25.09 -9.77
N LYS A 241 8.88 -25.76 -10.55
CA LYS A 241 9.55 -26.99 -10.15
C LYS A 241 10.45 -26.74 -8.94
N ASP A 242 11.25 -25.68 -8.98
CA ASP A 242 12.11 -25.28 -7.86
C ASP A 242 11.27 -25.01 -6.60
N LEU A 243 10.21 -24.21 -6.71
CA LEU A 243 9.27 -23.96 -5.60
C LEU A 243 8.63 -25.23 -5.04
N SER A 244 8.27 -26.19 -5.90
CA SER A 244 7.66 -27.45 -5.46
C SER A 244 8.57 -28.33 -4.60
N THR A 245 9.88 -28.07 -4.61
CA THR A 245 10.86 -28.81 -3.77
C THR A 245 11.08 -28.20 -2.39
N ILE A 246 10.53 -27.02 -2.13
CA ILE A 246 10.78 -26.27 -0.88
C ILE A 246 9.85 -26.78 0.22
N ASN A 247 10.43 -27.11 1.37
CA ASN A 247 9.69 -27.62 2.54
C ASN A 247 10.27 -27.12 3.88
N ALA A 248 10.99 -25.99 3.90
CA ALA A 248 11.68 -25.50 5.11
C ALA A 248 10.73 -25.27 6.29
N THR A 249 9.51 -24.84 6.00
CA THR A 249 8.45 -24.57 6.97
C THR A 249 7.46 -25.72 7.15
N GLY A 250 7.68 -26.88 6.51
CA GLY A 250 6.70 -27.98 6.48
C GLY A 250 5.50 -27.69 5.58
N LYS A 251 5.59 -26.67 4.71
CA LYS A 251 4.51 -26.21 3.84
C LYS A 251 4.75 -26.67 2.41
N ASN A 252 3.68 -27.14 1.77
CA ASN A 252 3.67 -27.54 0.37
C ASN A 252 3.06 -26.42 -0.47
N TYR A 253 3.84 -25.87 -1.41
CA TYR A 253 3.42 -24.80 -2.33
C TYR A 253 2.63 -25.31 -3.55
N GLN A 254 2.34 -26.62 -3.68
CA GLN A 254 1.65 -27.19 -4.85
C GLN A 254 0.33 -26.49 -5.19
N HIS A 255 -0.50 -26.16 -4.20
CA HIS A 255 -1.74 -25.43 -4.44
C HIS A 255 -1.46 -24.03 -5.02
N HIS A 256 -0.47 -23.33 -4.47
CA HIS A 256 -0.08 -21.99 -4.92
C HIS A 256 0.46 -22.04 -6.34
N VAL A 257 1.29 -23.03 -6.66
CA VAL A 257 1.82 -23.27 -8.00
C VAL A 257 0.69 -23.49 -9.01
N SER A 258 -0.30 -24.32 -8.66
CA SER A 258 -1.42 -24.60 -9.56
C SER A 258 -2.26 -23.35 -9.84
N SER A 259 -2.63 -22.62 -8.79
CA SER A 259 -3.39 -21.36 -8.89
C SER A 259 -2.59 -20.28 -9.63
N PHE A 260 -1.28 -20.21 -9.42
CA PHE A 260 -0.40 -19.26 -10.09
C PHE A 260 -0.35 -19.51 -11.61
N ILE A 261 -0.26 -20.77 -12.02
CA ILE A 261 -0.29 -21.14 -13.44
C ILE A 261 -1.63 -20.73 -14.10
N ASP A 262 -2.76 -20.88 -13.40
CA ASP A 262 -4.06 -20.43 -13.91
C ASP A 262 -4.12 -18.90 -14.07
N MET A 263 -3.60 -18.17 -13.09
CA MET A 263 -3.51 -16.71 -13.15
C MET A 263 -2.70 -16.25 -14.37
N LEU A 264 -1.54 -16.86 -14.63
CA LEU A 264 -0.71 -16.51 -15.78
C LEU A 264 -1.40 -16.75 -17.15
N ALA A 265 -2.33 -17.71 -17.21
CA ALA A 265 -3.08 -18.04 -18.43
C ALA A 265 -4.38 -17.25 -18.61
N SER A 266 -4.88 -16.61 -17.56
CA SER A 266 -6.17 -15.92 -17.56
C SER A 266 -6.07 -14.41 -17.36
N THR A 267 -4.98 -13.92 -16.78
CA THR A 267 -4.82 -12.50 -16.44
C THR A 267 -4.06 -11.74 -17.52
N HIS A 268 -4.66 -10.65 -18.01
CA HIS A 268 -4.02 -9.72 -18.92
C HIS A 268 -2.83 -9.01 -18.26
N VAL A 269 -1.69 -8.95 -18.95
CA VAL A 269 -0.48 -8.27 -18.50
C VAL A 269 -0.16 -7.13 -19.46
N GLU A 270 -0.27 -5.89 -18.96
CA GLU A 270 0.02 -4.71 -19.76
C GLU A 270 1.47 -4.76 -20.29
N LYS A 271 1.66 -4.44 -21.57
CA LYS A 271 2.96 -4.43 -22.27
C LYS A 271 3.64 -5.81 -22.40
N ALA A 272 2.98 -6.91 -22.03
CA ALA A 272 3.43 -8.24 -22.42
C ALA A 272 3.33 -8.40 -23.95
N PRO A 273 4.28 -9.11 -24.59
CA PRO A 273 4.14 -9.52 -25.98
C PRO A 273 2.92 -10.43 -26.15
N PHE A 274 2.33 -10.43 -27.33
CA PHE A 274 1.27 -11.39 -27.66
C PHE A 274 1.85 -12.81 -27.68
N ASN A 275 1.17 -13.74 -27.00
CA ASN A 275 1.50 -15.16 -27.07
C ASN A 275 0.96 -15.79 -28.38
N SER A 276 1.12 -17.11 -28.52
CA SER A 276 0.68 -17.86 -29.70
C SER A 276 -0.83 -17.83 -29.95
N ALA A 277 -1.64 -17.59 -28.91
CA ALA A 277 -3.09 -17.39 -28.99
C ALA A 277 -3.49 -15.93 -29.29
N ARG A 278 -2.52 -15.04 -29.52
CA ARG A 278 -2.73 -13.59 -29.71
C ARG A 278 -3.40 -12.90 -28.52
N THR A 279 -3.17 -13.40 -27.30
CA THR A 279 -3.55 -12.72 -26.06
C THR A 279 -2.33 -12.12 -25.39
N GLN A 280 -2.53 -11.09 -24.56
CA GLN A 280 -1.47 -10.52 -23.70
C GLN A 280 -1.50 -11.17 -22.31
N THR A 281 -1.59 -12.49 -22.29
CA THR A 281 -1.37 -13.31 -21.09
C THR A 281 0.02 -13.93 -21.20
N LEU A 282 0.66 -14.23 -20.07
CA LEU A 282 2.03 -14.77 -20.09
C LEU A 282 2.08 -16.24 -20.51
N LEU A 283 0.97 -16.96 -20.31
CA LEU A 283 0.76 -18.31 -20.83
C LEU A 283 -0.53 -18.37 -21.63
N THR A 284 -0.60 -19.30 -22.58
CA THR A 284 -1.87 -19.78 -23.14
C THR A 284 -2.52 -20.81 -22.22
N PRO A 285 -3.84 -21.05 -22.32
CA PRO A 285 -4.51 -22.12 -21.58
C PRO A 285 -3.89 -23.51 -21.83
N ASN A 286 -3.42 -23.80 -23.05
CA ASN A 286 -2.79 -25.07 -23.40
C ASN A 286 -1.41 -25.22 -22.76
N GLU A 287 -0.60 -24.15 -22.71
CA GLU A 287 0.68 -24.15 -22.02
C GLU A 287 0.48 -24.35 -20.51
N ALA A 288 -0.49 -23.66 -19.89
CA ALA A 288 -0.82 -23.84 -18.49
C ALA A 288 -1.24 -25.28 -18.16
N SER A 289 -2.14 -25.87 -18.95
CA SER A 289 -2.54 -27.28 -18.79
C SER A 289 -1.35 -28.24 -18.91
N THR A 290 -0.48 -28.02 -19.90
CA THR A 290 0.74 -28.82 -20.10
C THR A 290 1.70 -28.72 -18.91
N LEU A 291 1.89 -27.51 -18.39
CA LEU A 291 2.75 -27.27 -17.22
C LEU A 291 2.23 -27.98 -15.97
N LYS A 292 0.93 -27.86 -15.69
CA LYS A 292 0.30 -28.53 -14.54
C LYS A 292 0.47 -30.05 -14.61
N LYS A 293 0.30 -30.65 -15.79
CA LYS A 293 0.54 -32.08 -16.01
C LYS A 293 2.00 -32.47 -15.76
N ARG A 294 2.95 -31.65 -16.24
CA ARG A 294 4.41 -31.88 -16.02
C ARG A 294 4.84 -31.75 -14.56
N LEU A 295 4.06 -31.03 -13.75
CA LEU A 295 4.29 -30.81 -12.33
C LEU A 295 3.45 -31.74 -11.43
N GLU A 296 2.69 -32.66 -12.03
CA GLU A 296 1.83 -33.61 -11.31
C GLU A 296 0.78 -32.90 -10.42
N LEU A 297 0.23 -31.77 -10.90
CA LEU A 297 -0.75 -30.94 -10.18
C LEU A 297 -2.21 -31.23 -10.56
N THR A 298 -2.44 -32.25 -11.37
CA THR A 298 -3.74 -32.63 -11.96
C THR A 298 -4.00 -34.11 -11.78
#